data_AF-A0A1A2PAL3-F1
#
_entry.id   AF-A0A1A2PAL3-F1
#
_cell.length_a   1.000
_cell.length_b   1.000
_cell.length_c   1.000
_cell.angle_alpha   90.00
_cell.angle_beta   90.00
_cell.angle_gamma   90.00
#
_symmetry.space_group_name_H-M   'P 1'
#
loop_
_entity.id
_entity.type
_entity.pdbx_description
1 polymer ?
#
loop_
_entity_poly.entity_id
_entity_poly.type
_entity_poly.pdbx_seq_one_letter_code
_entity_poly.pdbx_strand_id
1 'polypeptide(L)' 'MPYQQFAKVIGGDADVFDIAHNDVPDPKTGVVAAKVGKLTNGSQVYIGVPCKNGWCQVNSNQIQRGYGFVEQSHLQFI' A
#
# COMPACT_ATOMS: atom_id res chain seq x y z
N MET A 1 -1.84 4.29 -21.48
CA MET A 1 -0.48 4.39 -20.90
C MET A 1 -0.50 3.61 -19.59
N PRO A 2 0.50 2.77 -19.27
CA PRO A 2 0.55 2.12 -17.96
C PRO A 2 0.69 3.19 -16.87
N TYR A 3 -0.13 3.12 -15.83
CA TYR A 3 -0.02 4.01 -14.67
C TYR A 3 1.21 3.57 -13.87
N GLN A 4 2.28 4.37 -13.94
CA GLN A 4 3.53 4.12 -13.24
C GLN A 4 3.87 5.36 -12.44
N GLN A 5 3.80 5.26 -11.12
CA GLN A 5 4.07 6.39 -10.24
C GLN A 5 4.94 5.93 -9.07
N PHE A 6 5.76 6.84 -8.57
CA PHE A 6 6.53 6.60 -7.35
C PHE A 6 5.89 7.35 -6.19
N ALA A 7 6.03 6.79 -4.99
CA ALA A 7 5.66 7.46 -3.77
C ALA A 7 6.75 7.26 -2.72
N LYS A 8 6.88 8.24 -1.84
CA LYS A 8 7.71 8.18 -0.64
C LYS A 8 6.83 7.90 0.56
N VAL A 9 7.25 6.99 1.42
CA VAL A 9 6.56 6.73 2.69
C VAL A 9 6.80 7.90 3.63
N ILE A 10 5.73 8.45 4.20
CA ILE A 10 5.75 9.62 5.09
C ILE A 10 4.85 9.40 6.32
N GLY A 11 4.99 10.28 7.32
CA GLY A 11 4.16 10.24 8.52
C GLY A 11 4.54 9.13 9.50
N GLY A 12 5.73 8.52 9.32
CA GLY A 12 6.18 7.36 10.08
C GLY A 12 6.27 6.12 9.19
N ASP A 13 6.57 4.99 9.81
CA ASP A 13 6.57 3.74 9.07
C ASP A 13 5.14 3.33 8.72
N ALA A 14 4.97 2.68 7.57
CA ALA A 14 3.65 2.30 7.06
C ALA A 14 3.46 0.79 7.11
N ASP A 15 2.34 0.35 7.64
CA ASP A 15 1.99 -1.07 7.64
C ASP A 15 1.53 -1.51 6.25
N VAL A 16 1.98 -2.69 5.84
CA VAL A 16 1.65 -3.30 4.55
C VAL A 16 0.69 -4.45 4.77
N PHE A 17 -0.39 -4.44 4.02
CA PHE A 17 -1.46 -5.43 4.15
C PHE A 17 -1.61 -6.26 2.87
N ASP A 18 -1.88 -7.55 3.05
CA ASP A 18 -2.26 -8.47 1.99
C ASP A 18 -3.78 -8.47 1.87
N ILE A 19 -4.25 -7.58 1.00
CA ILE A 19 -5.66 -7.45 0.66
C ILE A 19 -5.86 -8.29 -0.60
N ALA A 20 -6.36 -9.53 -0.43
CA ALA A 20 -6.40 -10.57 -1.47
C ALA A 20 -7.14 -10.16 -2.76
N HIS A 21 -8.00 -9.16 -2.69
CA HIS A 21 -8.69 -8.52 -3.80
C HIS A 21 -9.04 -7.12 -3.32
N ASN A 22 -8.96 -6.09 -4.17
CA ASN A 22 -9.43 -4.68 -4.13
C ASN A 22 -10.49 -4.20 -3.09
N ASP A 23 -10.54 -4.81 -1.91
CA ASP A 23 -11.59 -4.87 -0.91
C ASP A 23 -10.92 -4.58 0.43
N VAL A 24 -10.59 -3.30 0.60
CA VAL A 24 -10.59 -2.63 1.89
C VAL A 24 -11.67 -3.24 2.80
N PRO A 25 -11.39 -3.55 4.08
CA PRO A 25 -12.42 -4.09 4.99
C PRO A 25 -13.68 -3.22 4.96
N ASP A 26 -14.79 -3.82 4.55
CA ASP A 26 -16.11 -3.20 4.58
C ASP A 26 -16.49 -2.95 6.06
N PRO A 27 -16.81 -1.70 6.46
CA PRO A 27 -17.21 -1.38 7.83
C PRO A 27 -18.50 -2.07 8.31
N LYS A 28 -19.13 -2.91 7.49
CA LYS A 28 -20.31 -3.73 7.82
C LYS A 28 -20.05 -5.25 7.89
N THR A 29 -18.96 -5.81 7.35
CA THR A 29 -18.84 -7.30 7.17
C THR A 29 -17.61 -7.99 7.80
N GLY A 30 -16.54 -7.29 8.20
CA GLY A 30 -15.54 -7.83 9.14
C GLY A 30 -14.38 -8.69 8.59
N VAL A 31 -14.03 -8.62 7.30
CA VAL A 31 -12.80 -9.28 6.79
C VAL A 31 -11.56 -8.45 7.15
N VAL A 32 -10.64 -9.03 7.92
CA VAL A 32 -9.43 -8.35 8.41
C VAL A 32 -8.32 -8.47 7.38
N ALA A 33 -7.88 -7.34 6.81
CA ALA A 33 -6.68 -7.30 5.99
C ALA A 33 -5.48 -7.80 6.82
N ALA A 34 -4.79 -8.85 6.34
CA ALA A 34 -3.67 -9.42 7.08
C ALA A 34 -2.44 -8.52 6.91
N LYS A 35 -1.87 -8.03 8.01
CA LYS A 35 -0.58 -7.34 7.96
C LYS A 35 0.50 -8.33 7.51
N VAL A 36 1.14 -8.03 6.39
CA VAL A 36 2.21 -8.85 5.78
C VAL A 36 3.56 -8.20 5.81
N GLY A 37 3.64 -6.94 6.24
CA GLY A 37 4.91 -6.26 6.36
C GLY A 37 4.78 -4.84 6.85
N LYS A 38 5.88 -4.12 6.68
CA LYS A 38 6.04 -2.74 7.09
C LYS A 38 7.03 -2.09 6.13
N LEU A 39 6.74 -0.87 5.70
CA LEU A 39 7.66 -0.01 4.96
C LEU A 39 8.26 1.01 5.90
N THR A 40 9.56 1.19 5.79
CA THR A 40 10.28 2.17 6.59
C THR A 40 9.97 3.59 6.09
N ASN A 41 9.73 4.53 7.01
CA ASN A 41 9.55 5.94 6.69
C ASN A 41 10.68 6.46 5.79
N GLY A 42 10.33 7.23 4.78
CA GLY A 42 11.26 7.76 3.79
C GLY A 42 11.64 6.79 2.67
N SER A 43 11.21 5.52 2.73
CA SER A 43 11.42 4.57 1.63
C SER A 43 10.64 4.98 0.39
N GLN A 44 11.24 4.77 -0.78
CA GLN A 44 10.53 4.91 -2.05
C GLN A 44 9.85 3.60 -2.42
N VAL A 45 8.61 3.70 -2.87
CA VAL A 45 7.80 2.58 -3.37
C VAL A 45 7.26 2.89 -4.75
N TYR A 46 7.02 1.82 -5.50
CA TYR A 46 6.44 1.90 -6.83
C TYR A 46 4.94 1.59 -6.77
N ILE A 47 4.14 2.39 -7.48
CA ILE A 47 2.69 2.23 -7.59
C ILE A 47 2.39 1.91 -9.06
N GLY A 48 1.97 0.66 -9.29
CA GLY A 48 1.66 0.14 -10.64
C GLY A 48 0.20 0.25 -11.04
N VAL A 49 -0.68 0.60 -10.10
CA VAL A 49 -2.13 0.77 -10.32
C VAL A 49 -2.63 1.97 -9.52
N PRO A 50 -3.64 2.71 -10.00
CA PRO A 50 -4.23 3.83 -9.26
C PRO A 50 -4.72 3.39 -7.88
N CYS A 51 -4.49 4.25 -6.89
CA CYS A 51 -5.01 4.03 -5.55
C CYS A 51 -6.54 4.05 -5.56
N LYS A 52 -7.15 3.20 -4.74
CA LYS A 52 -8.61 3.04 -4.67
C LYS A 52 -9.04 3.06 -3.20
N ASN A 53 -10.09 3.83 -2.90
CA ASN A 53 -10.67 3.92 -1.55
C ASN A 53 -9.67 4.30 -0.45
N GLY A 54 -8.68 5.14 -0.77
CA GLY A 54 -7.63 5.54 0.19
C GLY A 54 -6.52 4.49 0.39
N TRP A 55 -6.49 3.43 -0.41
CA TRP A 55 -5.44 2.40 -0.39
C TRP A 55 -4.68 2.36 -1.71
N CYS A 56 -3.37 2.22 -1.62
CA CYS A 56 -2.48 2.12 -2.76
C CYS A 56 -1.80 0.76 -2.77
N GLN A 57 -1.86 0.07 -3.91
CA GLN A 57 -1.00 -1.09 -4.13
C GLN A 57 0.43 -0.59 -4.39
N VAL A 58 1.35 -1.00 -3.54
CA VAL A 58 2.75 -0.62 -3.57
C VAL A 58 3.63 -1.84 -3.78
N ASN A 59 4.67 -1.67 -4.59
CA ASN A 59 5.74 -2.64 -4.80
C ASN A 59 7.01 -2.10 -4.17
N SER A 60 7.68 -2.95 -3.38
CA SER A 60 8.96 -2.63 -2.75
C SER A 60 9.70 -3.91 -2.42
N ASN A 61 11.03 -3.85 -2.46
CA ASN A 61 11.89 -4.97 -2.02
C ASN A 61 11.74 -5.28 -0.51
N GLN A 62 11.15 -4.36 0.26
CA GLN A 62 10.79 -4.59 1.65
C GLN A 62 9.55 -5.49 1.81
N ILE A 63 8.82 -5.75 0.73
CA ILE A 63 7.62 -6.60 0.73
C ILE A 63 8.01 -7.96 0.17
N GLN A 64 8.06 -8.98 1.03
CA GLN A 64 8.53 -10.32 0.65
C GLN A 64 7.71 -10.96 -0.48
N ARG A 65 6.41 -10.63 -0.58
CA ARG A 65 5.51 -11.09 -1.65
C ARG A 65 5.63 -10.28 -2.95
N GLY A 66 6.50 -9.27 -2.99
CA GLY A 66 6.69 -8.34 -4.11
C GLY A 66 5.76 -7.12 -4.07
N TYR A 67 4.50 -7.29 -3.63
CA TYR A 67 3.52 -6.22 -3.51
C TYR A 67 2.65 -6.33 -2.27
N GLY A 68 2.03 -5.22 -1.88
CA GLY A 68 1.02 -5.15 -0.83
C GLY A 68 0.27 -3.83 -0.87
N PHE A 69 -0.63 -3.61 0.09
CA PHE A 69 -1.47 -2.42 0.17
C PHE A 69 -1.12 -1.58 1.37
N VAL A 70 -1.08 -0.26 1.15
CA VAL A 70 -0.75 0.74 2.17
C VAL A 70 -1.77 1.88 2.08
N GLU A 71 -2.13 2.47 3.22
CA GLU A 71 -2.98 3.64 3.23
C GLU A 71 -2.31 4.83 2.54
N GLN A 72 -3.06 5.51 1.68
CA GLN A 72 -2.59 6.66 0.91
C GLN A 72 -2.13 7.82 1.81
N SER A 73 -2.65 7.93 3.03
CA SER A 73 -2.23 8.91 4.05
C SER A 73 -0.74 8.81 4.39
N HIS A 74 -0.15 7.62 4.25
CA HIS A 74 1.27 7.36 4.50
C HIS A 74 2.14 7.53 3.26
N LEU A 75 1.59 8.00 2.14
CA LEU A 75 2.29 8.09 0.87
C LEU A 75 2.30 9.52 0.33
N GLN A 76 3.49 10.01 0.01
CA GLN A 76 3.70 11.24 -0.74
C GLN A 76 4.11 10.89 -2.17
N PHE A 77 3.21 11.13 -3.11
CA PHE A 77 3.48 10.95 -4.53
C PHE A 77 4.59 11.89 -5.04
N ILE A 78 5.47 11.35 -5.89
CA ILE A 78 6.64 12.05 -6.48
C ILE A 78 6.72 11.81 -7.98
#